data_AF-A0A974GV97-F1
#
_entry.id   AF-A0A974GV97-F1
#
_cell.length_a   1.000
_cell.length_b   1.000
_cell.length_c   1.000
_cell.angle_alpha   90.00
_cell.angle_beta   90.00
_cell.angle_gamma   90.00
#
_symmetry.space_group_name_H-M   'P 1'
#
loop_
_entity.id
_entity.type
_entity.pdbx_description
1 polymer ?
#
loop_
_entity_poly.entity_id
_entity_poly.type
_entity_poly.pdbx_seq_one_letter_code
_entity_poly.pdbx_strand_id
1 'polypeptide(L)'
;MADKEFLSVYPYSFHEAKRLNELACWKESHKENVACKKAIEEAIRNGFDGMYLDKDCAGRVIAEFGYHRVAYVLANSLQQKDYDGRFSRGNHDWAKQTYIPPDKDAYSDRNTYFTVDSHPAVLDGFVNQYRRVYQSLGLFDYTHCLPDTEKQDFEGKVVVLSPKTLKESCLTARDQLWLCTGGFGSHAGSRGQAVFATCLADGERTRWNRSDIVGVLADSHLPDWAQEKLQELQGPEQEPTGMGGMEMK
;
A
#
# COMPACT_ATOMS: atom_id res chain seq x y z
N MET A 1 -5.55 -13.43 -15.20
CA MET A 1 -6.58 -12.37 -15.16
C MET A 1 -5.95 -11.16 -15.81
N ALA A 2 -6.63 -10.49 -16.74
CA ALA A 2 -6.06 -9.32 -17.42
C ALA A 2 -5.60 -8.30 -16.37
N ASP A 3 -4.40 -7.72 -16.57
CA ASP A 3 -3.88 -6.61 -15.76
C ASP A 3 -4.85 -5.44 -15.84
N LYS A 4 -5.82 -5.42 -14.92
CA LYS A 4 -6.73 -4.31 -14.77
C LYS A 4 -5.92 -3.18 -14.15
N GLU A 5 -5.62 -2.15 -14.93
CA GLU A 5 -5.02 -0.94 -14.37
C GLU A 5 -6.05 -0.23 -13.50
N PHE A 6 -5.71 -0.07 -12.22
CA PHE A 6 -6.50 0.70 -11.28
C PHE A 6 -5.99 2.13 -11.26
N LEU A 7 -6.90 3.10 -11.35
CA LEU A 7 -6.54 4.50 -11.21
C LEU A 7 -6.01 4.72 -9.78
N SER A 8 -4.84 5.33 -9.64
CA SER A 8 -4.26 5.66 -8.34
C SER A 8 -5.06 6.73 -7.60
N VAL A 9 -5.05 6.68 -6.27
CA VAL A 9 -5.66 7.72 -5.43
C VAL A 9 -4.75 8.95 -5.43
N TYR A 10 -5.31 10.10 -5.83
CA TYR A 10 -4.60 11.37 -5.77
C TYR A 10 -4.39 11.79 -4.30
N PRO A 11 -3.14 12.07 -3.85
CA PRO A 11 -2.81 12.14 -2.43
C PRO A 11 -3.03 13.52 -1.79
N TYR A 12 -3.39 14.55 -2.56
CA TYR A 12 -3.52 15.92 -2.06
C TYR A 12 -4.92 16.50 -2.20
N SER A 13 -5.19 17.59 -1.47
CA SER A 13 -6.47 18.31 -1.55
C SER A 13 -6.63 19.03 -2.89
N PHE A 14 -7.86 19.44 -3.20
CA PHE A 14 -8.18 20.23 -4.39
C PHE A 14 -7.32 21.49 -4.53
N HIS A 15 -7.11 22.20 -3.41
CA HIS A 15 -6.32 23.44 -3.41
C HIS A 15 -4.85 23.17 -3.77
N GLU A 16 -4.30 22.09 -3.24
CA GLU A 16 -2.93 21.70 -3.52
C GLU A 16 -2.77 21.20 -4.97
N ALA A 17 -3.73 20.42 -5.47
CA ALA A 17 -3.78 20.04 -6.88
C ALA A 17 -3.80 21.26 -7.81
N LYS A 18 -4.55 22.31 -7.44
CA LYS A 18 -4.57 23.57 -8.19
C LYS A 18 -3.21 24.27 -8.14
N ARG A 19 -2.54 24.30 -6.98
CA ARG A 19 -1.22 24.91 -6.80
C ARG A 19 -0.15 24.20 -7.64
N LEU A 20 -0.23 22.88 -7.73
CA LEU A 20 0.69 22.02 -8.50
C LEU A 20 0.33 21.91 -9.99
N ASN A 21 -0.78 22.51 -10.43
CA ASN A 21 -1.31 22.39 -11.80
C ASN A 21 -1.69 20.93 -12.18
N GLU A 22 -2.15 20.14 -11.22
CA GLU A 22 -2.53 18.73 -11.34
C GLU A 22 -4.04 18.51 -11.17
N LEU A 23 -4.83 19.56 -11.41
CA LEU A 23 -6.28 19.54 -11.14
C LEU A 23 -7.03 18.45 -11.93
N ALA A 24 -6.54 18.09 -13.12
CA ALA A 24 -7.11 17.00 -13.92
C ALA A 24 -7.00 15.65 -13.19
N CYS A 25 -5.81 15.32 -12.68
CA CYS A 25 -5.55 14.09 -11.92
C CYS A 25 -6.40 14.04 -10.65
N TRP A 26 -6.52 15.16 -9.92
CA TRP A 26 -7.40 15.24 -8.75
C TRP A 26 -8.86 14.98 -9.12
N LYS A 27 -9.38 15.60 -10.20
CA LYS A 27 -10.77 15.44 -10.63
C LYS A 27 -11.08 14.01 -11.04
N GLU A 28 -10.17 13.38 -11.76
CA GLU A 28 -10.31 12.00 -12.20
C GLU A 28 -10.32 11.04 -11.01
N SER A 29 -9.34 11.17 -10.11
CA SER A 29 -9.30 10.38 -8.88
C SER A 29 -10.52 10.63 -7.97
N HIS A 30 -11.00 11.87 -7.86
CA HIS A 30 -12.16 12.20 -7.03
C HIS A 30 -13.45 11.59 -7.60
N LYS A 31 -13.64 11.66 -8.92
CA LYS A 31 -14.74 10.98 -9.61
C LYS A 31 -14.73 9.48 -9.31
N GLU A 32 -13.56 8.86 -9.35
CA GLU A 32 -13.39 7.43 -9.08
C GLU A 32 -13.59 7.09 -7.59
N ASN A 33 -13.26 7.99 -6.66
CA ASN A 33 -13.63 7.83 -5.24
C ASN A 33 -15.16 7.85 -5.06
N VAL A 34 -15.86 8.74 -5.75
CA VAL A 34 -17.33 8.80 -5.73
C VAL A 34 -17.94 7.54 -6.37
N ALA A 35 -17.35 7.01 -7.44
CA ALA A 35 -17.78 5.74 -8.03
C ALA A 35 -17.59 4.56 -7.06
N CYS A 36 -16.42 4.45 -6.44
CA CYS A 36 -16.13 3.44 -5.43
C CYS A 36 -17.10 3.52 -4.23
N LYS A 37 -17.36 4.73 -3.71
CA LYS A 37 -18.39 4.96 -2.67
C LYS A 37 -19.74 4.35 -3.10
N LYS A 38 -20.23 4.69 -4.29
CA LYS A 38 -21.52 4.21 -4.79
C LYS A 38 -21.56 2.69 -4.92
N ALA A 39 -20.47 2.09 -5.39
CA ALA A 39 -20.36 0.63 -5.48
C ALA A 39 -20.39 -0.04 -4.09
N ILE A 40 -19.78 0.56 -3.06
CA ILE A 40 -19.90 0.09 -1.67
C ILE A 40 -21.36 0.18 -1.20
N GLU A 41 -22.02 1.31 -1.41
CA GLU A 41 -23.43 1.49 -1.02
C GLU A 41 -24.35 0.50 -1.72
N GLU A 42 -24.12 0.23 -3.01
CA GLU A 42 -24.87 -0.75 -3.78
C GLU A 42 -24.58 -2.18 -3.34
N ALA A 43 -23.32 -2.53 -3.10
CA ALA A 43 -22.95 -3.84 -2.56
C ALA A 43 -23.59 -4.09 -1.19
N ILE A 44 -23.64 -3.08 -0.32
CA ILE A 44 -24.34 -3.16 0.97
C ILE A 44 -25.85 -3.31 0.76
N ARG A 45 -26.46 -2.47 -0.07
CA ARG A 45 -27.92 -2.48 -0.32
C ARG A 45 -28.39 -3.82 -0.87
N ASN A 46 -27.63 -4.41 -1.78
CA ASN A 46 -27.99 -5.68 -2.44
C ASN A 46 -27.60 -6.91 -1.60
N GLY A 47 -26.61 -6.77 -0.72
CA GLY A 47 -26.07 -7.88 0.06
C GLY A 47 -26.53 -7.94 1.52
N PHE A 48 -27.31 -6.97 2.00
CA PHE A 48 -27.81 -6.95 3.39
C PHE A 48 -29.26 -7.44 3.47
N ASP A 49 -29.48 -8.54 4.20
CA ASP A 49 -30.80 -9.18 4.32
C ASP A 49 -31.65 -8.65 5.51
N GLY A 50 -31.15 -7.63 6.21
CA GLY A 50 -31.74 -7.11 7.45
C GLY A 50 -31.03 -7.59 8.73
N MET A 51 -30.23 -8.65 8.65
CA MET A 51 -29.47 -9.22 9.78
C MET A 51 -27.99 -9.41 9.46
N TYR A 52 -27.66 -9.84 8.25
CA TYR A 52 -26.32 -10.17 7.81
C TYR A 52 -25.98 -9.54 6.46
N LEU A 53 -24.69 -9.21 6.30
CA LEU A 53 -24.10 -8.78 5.04
C LEU A 53 -23.51 -10.02 4.34
N ASP A 54 -23.82 -10.21 3.05
CA ASP A 54 -23.23 -11.25 2.19
C ASP A 54 -21.70 -11.25 2.33
N LYS A 55 -21.11 -12.44 2.46
CA LYS A 55 -19.69 -12.66 2.80
C LYS A 55 -18.73 -12.11 1.75
N ASP A 56 -19.19 -11.91 0.52
CA ASP A 56 -18.39 -11.46 -0.62
C ASP A 56 -18.69 -10.01 -1.05
N CYS A 57 -19.44 -9.24 -0.25
CA CYS A 57 -19.76 -7.84 -0.59
C CYS A 57 -18.50 -7.00 -0.83
N ALA A 58 -17.50 -7.11 0.04
CA ALA A 58 -16.25 -6.36 -0.11
C ALA A 58 -15.41 -6.84 -1.30
N GLY A 59 -15.36 -8.16 -1.54
CA GLY A 59 -14.57 -8.76 -2.62
C GLY A 59 -14.94 -8.22 -4.00
N ARG A 60 -16.24 -8.08 -4.28
CA ARG A 60 -16.73 -7.51 -5.56
C ARG A 60 -16.26 -6.08 -5.79
N VAL A 61 -16.33 -5.23 -4.77
CA VAL A 61 -15.88 -3.83 -4.88
C VAL A 61 -14.36 -3.75 -5.00
N ILE A 62 -13.62 -4.61 -4.29
CA ILE A 62 -12.16 -4.70 -4.42
C ILE A 62 -11.76 -5.11 -5.85
N ALA A 63 -12.44 -6.09 -6.44
CA ALA A 63 -12.20 -6.48 -7.83
C ALA A 63 -12.48 -5.34 -8.83
N GLU A 64 -13.39 -4.43 -8.47
CA GLU A 64 -13.72 -3.27 -9.29
C GLU A 64 -12.75 -2.09 -9.13
N PHE A 65 -12.36 -1.75 -7.91
CA PHE A 65 -11.65 -0.50 -7.60
C PHE A 65 -10.24 -0.67 -7.02
N GLY A 66 -9.84 -1.90 -6.67
CA GLY A 66 -8.57 -2.18 -6.02
C GLY A 66 -8.60 -2.00 -4.51
N TYR A 67 -7.62 -2.55 -3.82
CA TYR A 67 -7.50 -2.48 -2.36
C TYR A 67 -7.27 -1.04 -1.87
N HIS A 68 -6.36 -0.30 -2.50
CA HIS A 68 -5.96 1.04 -2.08
C HIS A 68 -7.12 2.03 -2.11
N ARG A 69 -7.90 2.02 -3.19
CA ARG A 69 -9.03 2.94 -3.33
C ARG A 69 -10.17 2.60 -2.39
N VAL A 70 -10.50 1.31 -2.25
CA VAL A 70 -11.54 0.86 -1.31
C VAL A 70 -11.12 1.21 0.12
N ALA A 71 -9.86 0.96 0.51
CA ALA A 71 -9.34 1.38 1.81
C ALA A 71 -9.45 2.89 2.01
N TYR A 72 -9.10 3.70 1.02
CA TYR A 72 -9.14 5.16 1.10
C TYR A 72 -10.57 5.68 1.31
N VAL A 73 -11.53 5.17 0.55
CA VAL A 73 -12.96 5.56 0.67
C VAL A 73 -13.55 5.13 2.02
N LEU A 74 -13.23 3.92 2.48
CA LEU A 74 -13.66 3.43 3.80
C LEU A 74 -13.03 4.23 4.93
N ALA A 75 -11.73 4.51 4.87
CA ALA A 75 -11.03 5.31 5.87
C ALA A 75 -11.61 6.72 5.97
N ASN A 76 -11.82 7.40 4.83
CA ASN A 76 -12.52 8.68 4.80
C ASN A 76 -13.92 8.57 5.42
N SER A 77 -14.68 7.54 5.05
CA SER A 77 -16.06 7.38 5.53
C SER A 77 -16.16 7.20 7.04
N LEU A 78 -15.18 6.52 7.65
CA LEU A 78 -15.10 6.33 9.10
C LEU A 78 -14.62 7.60 9.80
N GLN A 79 -13.61 8.28 9.27
CA GLN A 79 -13.11 9.55 9.82
C GLN A 79 -14.18 10.66 9.77
N GLN A 80 -14.96 10.73 8.69
CA GLN A 80 -16.08 11.68 8.54
C GLN A 80 -17.26 11.39 9.48
N LYS A 81 -17.32 10.17 10.02
CA LYS A 81 -18.34 9.73 10.98
C LYS A 81 -17.76 9.39 12.35
N ASP A 82 -16.62 9.99 12.72
CA ASP A 82 -15.95 9.75 14.00
C ASP A 82 -16.90 9.98 15.20
N TYR A 83 -17.84 10.91 15.06
CA TYR A 83 -18.86 11.23 16.07
C TYR A 83 -19.90 10.13 16.35
N ASP A 84 -20.05 9.14 15.48
CA ASP A 84 -21.20 8.20 15.50
C ASP A 84 -21.09 7.14 16.61
N GLY A 85 -19.87 6.76 16.99
CA GLY A 85 -19.60 5.82 18.09
C GLY A 85 -19.96 4.34 17.85
N ARG A 86 -20.62 3.99 16.73
CA ARG A 86 -21.01 2.58 16.42
C ARG A 86 -19.94 1.79 15.67
N PHE A 87 -18.90 2.44 15.16
CA PHE A 87 -17.75 1.75 14.57
C PHE A 87 -16.93 1.05 15.65
N SER A 88 -16.46 -0.15 15.35
CA SER A 88 -15.55 -0.87 16.25
C SER A 88 -14.24 -0.10 16.41
N ARG A 89 -13.64 -0.16 17.60
CA ARG A 89 -12.34 0.51 17.86
C ARG A 89 -11.27 0.09 16.86
N GLY A 90 -11.19 -1.20 16.55
CA GLY A 90 -10.21 -1.70 15.58
C GLY A 90 -10.39 -1.15 14.17
N ASN A 91 -11.62 -0.98 13.68
CA ASN A 91 -11.87 -0.36 12.38
C ASN A 91 -11.60 1.14 12.40
N HIS A 92 -11.89 1.80 13.52
CA HIS A 92 -11.61 3.21 13.73
C HIS A 92 -10.10 3.51 13.73
N ASP A 93 -9.34 2.75 14.51
CA ASP A 93 -7.88 2.88 14.58
C ASP A 93 -7.24 2.57 13.23
N TRP A 94 -7.73 1.53 12.53
CA TRP A 94 -7.31 1.21 11.17
C TRP A 94 -7.56 2.37 10.20
N ALA A 95 -8.76 2.96 10.23
CA ALA A 95 -9.10 4.09 9.35
C ALA A 95 -8.19 5.30 9.58
N LYS A 96 -7.79 5.58 10.83
CA LYS A 96 -6.89 6.69 11.19
C LYS A 96 -5.45 6.52 10.70
N GLN A 97 -5.03 5.31 10.34
CA GLN A 97 -3.70 5.07 9.75
C GLN A 97 -3.58 5.56 8.30
N THR A 98 -4.71 5.88 7.67
CA THR A 98 -4.73 6.49 6.33
C THR A 98 -4.91 7.98 6.48
N TYR A 99 -3.94 8.74 6.00
CA TYR A 99 -4.04 10.18 5.93
C TYR A 99 -5.05 10.58 4.84
N ILE A 100 -6.11 11.26 5.23
CA ILE A 100 -7.08 11.87 4.32
C ILE A 100 -6.84 13.38 4.36
N PRO A 101 -6.36 14.01 3.27
CA PRO A 101 -6.16 15.45 3.24
C PRO A 101 -7.47 16.18 3.56
N PRO A 102 -7.47 17.17 4.48
CA PRO A 102 -8.62 18.03 4.65
C PRO A 102 -8.92 18.77 3.34
N ASP A 103 -10.11 18.59 2.80
CA ASP A 103 -10.53 19.20 1.53
C ASP A 103 -11.83 20.00 1.69
N LYS A 104 -11.83 20.81 2.75
CA LYS A 104 -12.90 21.73 3.12
C LYS A 104 -12.54 23.15 2.74
N ASP A 105 -13.46 23.84 2.08
CA ASP A 105 -13.44 25.28 1.90
C ASP A 105 -14.62 25.96 2.62
N ALA A 106 -14.81 27.25 2.37
CA ALA A 106 -15.87 28.04 3.00
C ALA A 106 -17.30 27.55 2.68
N TYR A 107 -17.48 26.76 1.61
CA TYR A 107 -18.78 26.39 1.07
C TYR A 107 -19.04 24.89 1.05
N SER A 108 -17.98 24.07 0.98
CA SER A 108 -18.12 22.64 0.80
C SER A 108 -16.95 21.86 1.38
N ASP A 109 -17.23 20.66 1.86
CA ASP A 109 -16.23 19.65 2.18
C ASP A 109 -16.26 18.56 1.12
N ARG A 110 -15.22 18.54 0.26
CA ARG A 110 -15.11 17.59 -0.86
C ARG A 110 -14.96 16.15 -0.40
N ASN A 111 -14.54 15.93 0.85
CA ASN A 111 -14.43 14.59 1.44
C ASN A 111 -15.81 13.97 1.69
N THR A 112 -16.86 14.78 1.91
CA THR A 112 -18.22 14.28 2.12
C THR A 112 -18.83 13.63 0.87
N TYR A 113 -18.36 13.99 -0.33
CA TYR A 113 -18.88 13.44 -1.59
C TYR A 113 -18.59 11.95 -1.76
N PHE A 114 -17.50 11.46 -1.17
CA PHE A 114 -17.13 10.06 -1.17
C PHE A 114 -17.22 9.43 0.23
N THR A 115 -18.01 10.02 1.14
CA THR A 115 -18.44 9.36 2.38
C THR A 115 -19.60 8.42 2.09
N VAL A 116 -19.43 7.13 2.38
CA VAL A 116 -20.44 6.08 2.19
C VAL A 116 -21.67 6.35 3.06
N ASP A 117 -22.84 6.47 2.45
CA ASP A 117 -24.12 6.68 3.13
C ASP A 117 -24.82 5.33 3.34
N SER A 118 -24.52 4.70 4.47
CA SER A 118 -25.17 3.46 4.92
C SER A 118 -25.23 3.43 6.44
N HIS A 119 -26.05 2.55 7.00
CA HIS A 119 -26.16 2.40 8.44
C HIS A 119 -24.78 2.03 9.04
N PRO A 120 -24.25 2.79 10.03
CA PRO A 120 -22.86 2.63 10.49
C PRO A 120 -22.48 1.23 10.94
N ALA A 121 -23.39 0.49 11.60
CA ALA A 121 -23.13 -0.89 12.00
C ALA A 121 -22.95 -1.85 10.79
N VAL A 122 -23.66 -1.59 9.68
CA VAL A 122 -23.53 -2.40 8.46
C VAL A 122 -22.23 -2.04 7.73
N LEU A 123 -21.89 -0.75 7.69
CA LEU A 123 -20.61 -0.29 7.16
C LEU A 123 -19.43 -0.84 7.95
N ASP A 124 -19.52 -0.90 9.29
CA ASP A 124 -18.50 -1.54 10.13
C ASP A 124 -18.31 -3.02 9.76
N GLY A 125 -19.41 -3.74 9.51
CA GLY A 125 -19.40 -5.10 8.96
C GLY A 125 -18.69 -5.21 7.62
N PHE A 126 -18.94 -4.29 6.69
CA PHE A 126 -18.25 -4.22 5.40
C PHE A 126 -16.75 -3.97 5.56
N VAL A 127 -16.34 -3.06 6.45
CA VAL A 127 -14.92 -2.80 6.75
C VAL A 127 -14.26 -4.06 7.32
N ASN A 128 -14.94 -4.81 8.18
CA ASN A 128 -14.43 -6.09 8.68
C ASN A 128 -14.21 -7.10 7.54
N GLN A 129 -15.10 -7.17 6.55
CA GLN A 129 -14.90 -8.02 5.37
C GLN A 129 -13.69 -7.55 4.55
N TYR A 130 -13.60 -6.26 4.24
CA TYR A 130 -12.45 -5.68 3.52
C TYR A 130 -11.14 -6.07 4.21
N ARG A 131 -11.05 -5.85 5.53
CA ARG A 131 -9.84 -6.14 6.31
C ARG A 131 -9.47 -7.62 6.30
N ARG A 132 -10.45 -8.54 6.32
CA ARG A 132 -10.20 -9.98 6.20
C ARG A 132 -9.66 -10.37 4.84
N VAL A 133 -10.24 -9.83 3.76
CA VAL A 133 -9.75 -10.07 2.40
C VAL A 133 -8.33 -9.52 2.25
N TYR A 134 -8.09 -8.29 2.71
CA TYR A 134 -6.75 -7.70 2.71
C TYR A 134 -5.74 -8.51 3.52
N GLN A 135 -6.11 -8.99 4.71
CA GLN A 135 -5.24 -9.83 5.54
C GLN A 135 -4.91 -11.18 4.86
N SER A 136 -5.83 -11.73 4.05
CA SER A 136 -5.61 -12.98 3.33
C SER A 136 -4.54 -12.89 2.23
N LEU A 137 -4.11 -11.67 1.86
CA LEU A 137 -2.96 -11.46 0.97
C LEU A 137 -1.63 -11.91 1.60
N GLY A 138 -1.58 -12.11 2.93
CA GLY A 138 -0.39 -12.59 3.63
C GLY A 138 0.79 -11.61 3.56
N LEU A 139 0.49 -10.31 3.44
CA LEU A 139 1.51 -9.27 3.34
C LEU A 139 2.29 -9.14 4.66
N PHE A 140 3.57 -8.82 4.53
CA PHE A 140 4.42 -8.48 5.66
C PHE A 140 4.07 -7.09 6.19
N ASP A 141 4.05 -6.98 7.51
CA ASP A 141 3.86 -5.74 8.26
C ASP A 141 4.95 -5.59 9.34
N TYR A 142 4.83 -4.56 10.17
CA TYR A 142 5.82 -4.27 11.22
C TYR A 142 6.01 -5.40 12.24
N THR A 143 5.04 -6.32 12.37
CA THR A 143 5.14 -7.46 13.30
C THR A 143 6.12 -8.54 12.82
N HIS A 144 6.45 -8.53 11.52
CA HIS A 144 7.42 -9.45 10.91
C HIS A 144 8.84 -8.86 10.88
N CYS A 145 8.97 -7.59 11.25
CA CYS A 145 10.23 -6.85 11.20
C CYS A 145 10.92 -6.81 12.57
N LEU A 146 12.23 -6.58 12.53
CA LEU A 146 13.01 -6.26 13.73
C LEU A 146 12.52 -4.93 14.36
N PRO A 147 12.53 -4.79 15.69
CA PRO A 147 12.08 -3.57 16.38
C PRO A 147 12.99 -2.37 16.09
N ASP A 148 12.54 -1.16 16.43
CA ASP A 148 13.32 0.08 16.28
C ASP A 148 13.80 0.38 14.84
N THR A 149 12.96 0.14 13.82
CA THR A 149 13.28 0.38 12.39
C THR A 149 14.03 1.70 12.15
N GLU A 150 13.60 2.80 12.77
CA GLU A 150 14.20 4.12 12.61
C GLU A 150 15.69 4.18 12.97
N LYS A 151 16.13 3.33 13.91
CA LYS A 151 17.51 3.23 14.40
C LYS A 151 18.34 2.19 13.67
N GLN A 152 17.76 1.46 12.73
CA GLN A 152 18.44 0.37 12.03
C GLN A 152 19.05 0.81 10.71
N ASP A 153 20.25 0.27 10.45
CA ASP A 153 20.83 0.24 9.12
C ASP A 153 20.22 -0.89 8.31
N PHE A 154 19.93 -0.61 7.04
CA PHE A 154 19.27 -1.51 6.10
C PHE A 154 20.24 -2.19 5.14
N GLU A 155 21.40 -1.59 4.89
CA GLU A 155 22.35 -2.07 3.89
C GLU A 155 22.77 -3.53 4.14
N GLY A 156 22.73 -4.34 3.09
CA GLY A 156 23.00 -5.77 3.14
C GLY A 156 21.87 -6.63 3.74
N LYS A 157 20.75 -6.03 4.14
CA LYS A 157 19.62 -6.74 4.78
C LYS A 157 18.39 -6.77 3.88
N VAL A 158 17.52 -7.74 4.15
CA VAL A 158 16.18 -7.80 3.54
C VAL A 158 15.27 -6.80 4.23
N VAL A 159 14.72 -5.88 3.43
CA VAL A 159 13.74 -4.90 3.88
C VAL A 159 12.36 -5.25 3.32
N VAL A 160 11.34 -4.91 4.11
CA VAL A 160 9.93 -5.04 3.73
C VAL A 160 9.44 -3.70 3.21
N LEU A 161 8.99 -3.67 1.97
CA LEU A 161 8.34 -2.50 1.40
C LEU A 161 6.90 -2.37 1.90
N SER A 162 6.48 -1.12 2.15
CA SER A 162 5.10 -0.80 2.55
C SER A 162 4.12 -1.22 1.46
N PRO A 163 3.02 -1.91 1.79
CA PRO A 163 1.99 -2.21 0.81
C PRO A 163 1.45 -0.97 0.07
N LYS A 164 1.46 0.20 0.74
CA LYS A 164 0.97 1.47 0.18
C LYS A 164 1.80 1.96 -1.02
N THR A 165 3.03 1.49 -1.18
CA THR A 165 3.90 1.88 -2.30
C THR A 165 3.86 0.88 -3.44
N LEU A 166 3.29 -0.31 -3.20
CA LEU A 166 3.08 -1.33 -4.24
C LEU A 166 1.86 -1.00 -5.08
N LYS A 167 1.97 -1.26 -6.38
CA LYS A 167 0.83 -1.26 -7.29
C LYS A 167 -0.14 -2.39 -6.91
N GLU A 168 -1.41 -2.24 -7.27
CA GLU A 168 -2.44 -3.27 -7.04
C GLU A 168 -2.07 -4.64 -7.62
N SER A 169 -1.47 -4.68 -8.82
CA SER A 169 -1.01 -5.92 -9.46
C SER A 169 0.19 -6.57 -8.76
N CYS A 170 0.94 -5.80 -7.98
CA CYS A 170 2.11 -6.25 -7.22
C CYS A 170 1.80 -6.35 -5.72
N LEU A 171 0.53 -6.38 -5.32
CA LEU A 171 0.15 -6.40 -3.91
C LEU A 171 0.26 -7.83 -3.35
N THR A 172 1.47 -8.38 -3.37
CA THR A 172 1.80 -9.73 -2.91
C THR A 172 2.97 -9.71 -1.93
N ALA A 173 3.05 -10.74 -1.07
CA ALA A 173 4.16 -10.87 -0.13
C ALA A 173 5.53 -11.01 -0.82
N ARG A 174 5.57 -11.54 -2.05
CA ARG A 174 6.82 -11.69 -2.82
C ARG A 174 7.37 -10.34 -3.25
N ASP A 175 6.50 -9.46 -3.74
CA ASP A 175 6.87 -8.13 -4.25
C ASP A 175 7.27 -7.15 -3.13
N GLN A 176 7.03 -7.51 -1.86
CA GLN A 176 7.43 -6.71 -0.70
C GLN A 176 8.89 -6.90 -0.28
N LEU A 177 9.55 -8.00 -0.67
CA LEU A 177 10.88 -8.33 -0.14
C LEU A 177 11.98 -7.84 -1.06
N TRP A 178 12.83 -6.97 -0.52
CA TRP A 178 13.91 -6.34 -1.26
C TRP A 178 15.23 -6.43 -0.49
N LEU A 179 16.33 -6.78 -1.16
CA LEU A 179 17.67 -6.68 -0.60
C LEU A 179 18.16 -5.24 -0.72
N CYS A 180 18.38 -4.56 0.40
CA CYS A 180 18.96 -3.22 0.38
C CYS A 180 20.45 -3.28 0.01
N THR A 181 20.85 -2.56 -1.03
CA THR A 181 22.22 -2.51 -1.55
C THR A 181 22.94 -1.20 -1.22
N GLY A 182 22.32 -0.30 -0.45
CA GLY A 182 22.94 0.94 0.04
C GLY A 182 22.12 2.21 -0.26
N GLY A 183 22.80 3.36 -0.27
CA GLY A 183 22.21 4.69 -0.43
C GLY A 183 22.07 5.44 0.88
N PHE A 184 22.04 6.79 0.87
CA PHE A 184 22.07 7.56 2.12
C PHE A 184 20.93 7.26 3.09
N GLY A 185 19.77 6.81 2.62
CA GLY A 185 18.63 6.41 3.46
C GLY A 185 18.76 5.01 4.07
N SER A 186 19.77 4.22 3.68
CA SER A 186 20.00 2.89 4.26
C SER A 186 20.60 2.98 5.66
N HIS A 187 21.22 4.10 6.05
CA HIS A 187 21.83 4.27 7.37
C HIS A 187 20.94 5.06 8.32
N ALA A 188 20.85 4.60 9.57
CA ALA A 188 20.09 5.27 10.61
C ALA A 188 20.61 6.69 10.87
N GLY A 189 19.70 7.63 11.11
CA GLY A 189 20.03 9.04 11.42
C GLY A 189 20.58 9.85 10.24
N SER A 190 20.69 9.27 9.05
CA SER A 190 21.07 10.01 7.85
C SER A 190 19.99 11.00 7.41
N ARG A 191 20.40 12.15 6.87
CA ARG A 191 19.49 13.13 6.27
C ARG A 191 18.94 12.69 4.91
N GLY A 192 19.71 11.90 4.17
CA GLY A 192 19.27 11.38 2.88
C GLY A 192 18.22 10.29 3.02
N GLN A 193 17.28 10.23 2.08
CA GLN A 193 16.18 9.25 2.11
C GLN A 193 16.36 8.10 1.11
N ALA A 194 17.31 8.21 0.18
CA ALA A 194 17.45 7.24 -0.91
C ALA A 194 17.94 5.89 -0.41
N VAL A 195 17.17 4.83 -0.66
CA VAL A 195 17.55 3.44 -0.45
C VAL A 195 17.53 2.74 -1.80
N PHE A 196 18.68 2.23 -2.23
CA PHE A 196 18.75 1.36 -3.40
C PHE A 196 18.55 -0.07 -2.96
N ALA A 197 17.70 -0.79 -3.67
CA ALA A 197 17.41 -2.17 -3.33
C ALA A 197 17.13 -3.01 -4.59
N THR A 198 17.31 -4.33 -4.44
CA THR A 198 17.03 -5.33 -5.47
C THR A 198 15.84 -6.19 -5.02
N CYS A 199 14.81 -6.29 -5.84
CA CYS A 199 13.63 -7.11 -5.59
C CYS A 199 14.02 -8.59 -5.54
N LEU A 200 13.59 -9.31 -4.50
CA LEU A 200 13.84 -10.75 -4.40
C LEU A 200 12.89 -11.58 -5.26
N ALA A 201 11.82 -11.00 -5.78
CA ALA A 201 10.88 -11.73 -6.65
C ALA A 201 11.41 -11.89 -8.09
N ASP A 202 11.97 -10.83 -8.65
CA ASP A 202 12.34 -10.75 -10.08
C ASP A 202 13.74 -10.17 -10.35
N GLY A 203 14.44 -9.66 -9.33
CA GLY A 203 15.75 -9.05 -9.47
C GLY A 203 15.73 -7.58 -9.93
N GLU A 204 14.57 -6.93 -10.00
CA GLU A 204 14.48 -5.50 -10.36
C GLU A 204 15.29 -4.64 -9.38
N ARG A 205 16.06 -3.68 -9.90
CA ARG A 205 16.81 -2.72 -9.07
C ARG A 205 16.12 -1.36 -9.09
N THR A 206 15.69 -0.91 -7.92
CA THR A 206 14.90 0.33 -7.79
C THR A 206 15.38 1.17 -6.61
N ARG A 207 15.16 2.48 -6.72
CA ARG A 207 15.40 3.44 -5.63
C ARG A 207 14.08 3.73 -4.91
N TRP A 208 14.07 3.49 -3.61
CA TRP A 208 12.98 3.79 -2.68
C TRP A 208 13.36 4.92 -1.73
N ASN A 209 12.37 5.45 -0.98
CA ASN A 209 12.65 6.27 0.19
C ASN A 209 12.71 5.39 1.45
N ARG A 210 13.46 5.83 2.46
CA ARG A 210 13.45 5.19 3.79
C ARG A 210 12.04 5.09 4.37
N SER A 211 11.20 6.09 4.14
CA SER A 211 9.78 6.11 4.55
C SER A 211 8.90 5.07 3.86
N ASP A 212 9.35 4.52 2.72
CA ASP A 212 8.63 3.49 1.97
C ASP A 212 8.87 2.08 2.57
N ILE A 213 9.84 1.95 3.47
CA ILE A 213 10.25 0.70 4.10
C ILE A 213 9.59 0.56 5.47
N VAL A 214 8.93 -0.58 5.70
CA VAL A 214 8.32 -0.94 6.98
C VAL A 214 9.40 -1.30 8.01
N GLY A 215 10.42 -2.02 7.58
CA GLY A 215 11.55 -2.39 8.42
C GLY A 215 12.41 -3.49 7.81
N VAL A 216 13.39 -3.93 8.58
CA VAL A 216 14.22 -5.10 8.27
C VAL A 216 13.43 -6.35 8.64
N LEU A 217 13.25 -7.27 7.68
CA LEU A 217 12.58 -8.54 7.92
C LEU A 217 13.39 -9.37 8.92
N ALA A 218 12.73 -9.95 9.93
CA ALA A 218 13.40 -10.87 10.83
C ALA A 218 13.69 -12.21 10.14
N ASP A 219 14.85 -12.80 10.40
CA ASP A 219 15.27 -14.07 9.78
C ASP A 219 14.25 -15.21 9.99
N SER A 220 13.53 -15.22 11.11
CA SER A 220 12.47 -16.19 11.40
C SER A 220 11.24 -16.09 10.47
N HIS A 221 11.11 -14.99 9.73
CA HIS A 221 10.04 -14.73 8.77
C HIS A 221 10.54 -14.72 7.32
N LEU A 222 11.83 -14.97 7.08
CA LEU A 222 12.39 -15.05 5.73
C LEU A 222 11.95 -16.37 5.07
N PRO A 223 11.21 -16.33 3.95
CA PRO A 223 10.77 -17.53 3.27
C PRO A 223 11.90 -18.17 2.45
N ASP A 224 11.85 -19.50 2.30
CA ASP A 224 12.90 -20.30 1.62
C ASP A 224 13.27 -19.77 0.22
N TRP A 225 12.26 -19.43 -0.60
CA TRP A 225 12.48 -18.89 -1.95
C TRP A 225 13.29 -17.58 -1.94
N ALA A 226 13.13 -16.74 -0.91
CA ALA A 226 13.85 -15.48 -0.79
C ALA A 226 15.29 -15.74 -0.34
N GLN A 227 15.49 -16.74 0.53
CA GLN A 227 16.82 -17.18 0.94
C GLN A 227 17.63 -17.76 -0.23
N GLU A 228 17.01 -18.59 -1.08
CA GLU A 228 17.61 -19.08 -2.33
C GLU A 228 18.01 -17.92 -3.24
N LYS A 229 17.12 -16.94 -3.43
CA LYS A 229 17.42 -15.77 -4.27
C LYS A 229 18.57 -14.93 -3.74
N LEU A 230 18.67 -14.75 -2.43
CA LEU A 230 19.78 -14.02 -1.82
C LEU A 230 21.12 -14.70 -2.10
N GLN A 231 21.19 -16.03 -2.06
CA GLN A 231 22.41 -16.78 -2.38
C GLN A 231 22.80 -16.60 -3.85
N GLU A 232 21.83 -16.57 -4.77
CA GLU A 232 22.09 -16.27 -6.18
C GLU A 232 22.66 -14.86 -6.37
N LEU A 233 22.08 -13.85 -5.69
CA LEU A 233 22.49 -12.45 -5.82
C LEU A 233 23.82 -12.13 -5.13
N GLN A 234 24.18 -12.89 -4.10
CA GLN A 234 25.44 -12.74 -3.35
C GLN A 234 26.54 -13.72 -3.81
N GLY A 235 26.22 -14.63 -4.72
CA GLY A 235 27.18 -15.52 -5.36
C GLY A 235 28.21 -14.74 -6.19
N PRO A 236 29.41 -15.29 -6.43
CA PRO A 236 30.43 -14.59 -7.22
C PRO A 236 29.89 -14.29 -8.62
N GLU A 237 29.88 -13.00 -9.00
CA GLU A 237 29.75 -12.59 -10.40
C GLU A 237 30.75 -13.38 -11.22
N GLN A 238 30.27 -14.22 -12.15
CA GLN A 238 31.12 -14.72 -13.22
C GLN A 238 31.47 -13.51 -14.09
N GLU A 239 32.62 -12.89 -13.82
CA GLU A 239 33.29 -12.06 -14.82
C GLU A 239 33.38 -12.89 -16.11
N PRO A 240 32.99 -12.35 -17.28
CA PRO A 240 33.21 -13.04 -18.53
C PRO A 240 34.72 -13.16 -18.76
N THR A 241 35.25 -14.35 -18.47
CA THR A 241 36.61 -14.75 -18.79
C THR A 241 36.82 -14.71 -20.31
N GLY A 242 37.66 -13.78 -20.75
CA GLY A 242 38.65 -14.04 -21.81
C GLY A 242 38.32 -13.56 -23.22
N MET A 243 38.93 -12.44 -23.60
CA MET A 243 39.74 -12.28 -24.83
C MET A 243 40.71 -11.13 -24.52
N GLY A 244 42.02 -11.18 -24.64
CA GLY A 244 42.98 -12.10 -25.24
C GLY A 244 44.29 -11.32 -25.21
N GLY A 245 45.32 -11.85 -24.56
CA GLY A 245 46.63 -11.18 -24.51
C GLY A 245 47.19 -11.04 -25.92
N MET A 246 47.52 -9.81 -26.31
CA MET A 246 48.27 -9.55 -27.55
C MET A 246 49.74 -9.38 -27.17
N GLU A 247 50.53 -10.44 -27.41
CA GLU A 247 51.98 -10.43 -27.33
C GLU A 247 52.57 -9.41 -28.33
N MET A 248 53.56 -8.67 -27.84
CA MET A 248 54.37 -7.77 -28.65
C MET A 248 55.38 -8.54 -29.52
N LYS A 249 55.55 -8.08 -30.76
CA LYS A 249 56.81 -8.20 -31.52
C LYS A 249 57.19 -6.84 -32.08
#